data_AF-A0A7W6WLX2-F1
#
_entry.id   AF-A0A7W6WLX2-F1
#
_cell.length_a   1.000
_cell.length_b   1.000
_cell.length_c   1.000
_cell.angle_alpha   90.00
_cell.angle_beta   90.00
_cell.angle_gamma   90.00
#
_symmetry.space_group_name_H-M   'P 1'
#
loop_
_entity.id
_entity.type
_entity.pdbx_description
1 polymer ?
#
loop_
_entity_poly.entity_id
_entity_poly.type
_entity_poly.pdbx_seq_one_letter_code
_entity_poly.pdbx_strand_id
1 'polypeptide(L)'
;MATFQLHGLTWDTADFRSDYGLVQPVTVDGIAMDRWVALHYAGAAAVAAAAEGIGAAEALAPIVDDVVALAGAPDDITALAALEDATGALSALGPVAVQIGALGPVAADIAACADALADIQAAPAAATAAAAQASAAGTSATAASGHATAATSARTAAETARDAALGHAATAGGHATAATTARTAAEAARDTAEGHATSAAGSATAAAAGATAADDSATSAGDSATAAAGSATAAAGSATTAGGHATTAASARTAAEGARDTAQGHAATATAARTGAEAARDLSQAWADSEAQEPGGPGTKSAREWAAEAQAIAGGDFAPASHGHDAAAIVSGTLDIARLPAAALERLVDVADQAARYALTTATVQVGDTVRQLDTGILYRVVDTDHLDGATGYVEYTAGQAAAVPWSGVTDRPSTYPPTAHTHPSTAISDASAAGRAMLTAADTAAQRTALALGSAATANVGTTAGSVAAGDDSRIVGALPRAGGTMTGAIDFDGAGAVDVGAANNTIAVQSYAATLAPAYTATNHVSVTVTGDIIEVDAPTGTAAGQVVVLELTQDGTGGHSITAWDAWWDFGDQDAPDLPTGAGETLVVSAIVSTGGASGRTTQVWRTS
;
A
#
# COMPACT_ATOMS: atom_id res chain seq x y z
N MET A 1 4.07 -102.18 42.59
CA MET A 1 2.68 -102.42 43.01
C MET A 1 1.92 -101.13 42.84
N ALA A 2 1.13 -101.03 41.77
CA ALA A 2 0.33 -99.85 41.48
C ALA A 2 -1.10 -100.13 41.94
N THR A 3 -1.59 -99.34 42.88
CA THR A 3 -2.97 -99.39 43.38
C THR A 3 -3.81 -98.41 42.57
N PHE A 4 -4.98 -98.82 42.08
CA PHE A 4 -5.92 -97.93 41.39
C PHE A 4 -7.28 -97.94 42.10
N GLN A 5 -7.93 -96.76 42.14
CA GLN A 5 -9.26 -96.58 42.71
C GLN A 5 -10.27 -96.30 41.63
N LEU A 6 -11.36 -97.06 41.64
CA LEU A 6 -12.57 -96.78 40.87
C LEU A 6 -13.78 -97.05 41.78
N HIS A 7 -14.66 -96.06 41.95
CA HIS A 7 -15.88 -96.13 42.78
C HIS A 7 -15.70 -96.56 44.26
N GLY A 8 -14.62 -96.12 44.91
CA GLY A 8 -14.47 -96.24 46.37
C GLY A 8 -14.14 -97.64 46.91
N LEU A 9 -13.84 -98.61 46.04
CA LEU A 9 -13.28 -99.91 46.43
C LEU A 9 -11.82 -99.99 45.98
N THR A 10 -10.94 -100.47 46.86
CA THR A 10 -9.51 -100.59 46.60
C THR A 10 -9.18 -102.05 46.31
N TRP A 11 -8.61 -102.33 45.14
CA TRP A 11 -8.23 -103.69 44.71
C TRP A 11 -6.71 -103.78 44.53
N ASP A 12 -6.10 -104.83 45.07
CA ASP A 12 -4.70 -105.20 44.80
C ASP A 12 -4.65 -106.14 43.59
N THR A 13 -3.57 -106.05 42.81
CA THR A 13 -3.22 -106.91 41.67
C THR A 13 -3.21 -108.41 42.02
N ALA A 14 -3.12 -108.78 43.30
CA ALA A 14 -3.28 -110.16 43.77
C ALA A 14 -4.74 -110.66 43.76
N ASP A 15 -5.73 -109.80 44.01
CA ASP A 15 -7.15 -110.19 44.11
C ASP A 15 -7.80 -110.41 42.73
N PHE A 16 -7.39 -109.65 41.72
CA PHE A 16 -7.90 -109.79 40.34
C PHE A 16 -7.56 -111.17 39.73
N ARG A 17 -6.45 -111.79 40.17
CA ARG A 17 -6.02 -113.12 39.72
C ARG A 17 -6.78 -114.26 40.39
N SER A 18 -7.42 -114.02 41.54
CA SER A 18 -8.19 -115.01 42.28
C SER A 18 -9.65 -115.10 41.79
N ASP A 19 -10.26 -113.96 41.45
CA ASP A 19 -11.69 -113.91 41.11
C ASP A 19 -12.02 -114.33 39.67
N TYR A 20 -11.04 -114.36 38.75
CA TYR A 20 -11.22 -114.77 37.35
C TYR A 20 -10.65 -116.14 36.97
N GLY A 21 -10.26 -116.97 37.94
CA GLY A 21 -10.08 -118.42 37.73
C GLY A 21 -9.06 -118.85 36.66
N LEU A 22 -8.01 -118.07 36.40
CA LEU A 22 -7.01 -118.34 35.35
C LEU A 22 -5.91 -119.36 35.74
N VAL A 23 -6.26 -120.36 36.54
CA VAL A 23 -5.40 -121.52 36.80
C VAL A 23 -6.28 -122.76 36.76
N GLN A 24 -6.52 -123.31 35.56
CA GLN A 24 -6.74 -124.74 35.19
C GLN A 24 -7.26 -124.82 33.73
N PRO A 25 -6.98 -125.89 32.98
CA PRO A 25 -7.38 -126.00 31.57
C PRO A 25 -8.91 -126.11 31.40
N VAL A 26 -9.49 -125.29 30.53
CA VAL A 26 -10.90 -125.38 30.13
C VAL A 26 -11.07 -126.56 29.16
N THR A 27 -11.93 -127.51 29.51
CA THR A 27 -12.28 -128.66 28.66
C THR A 27 -13.62 -128.39 27.98
N VAL A 28 -13.64 -128.36 26.65
CA VAL A 28 -14.87 -128.32 25.84
C VAL A 28 -14.89 -129.60 25.00
N ASP A 29 -15.92 -130.43 25.14
CA ASP A 29 -16.11 -131.71 24.42
C ASP A 29 -14.89 -132.65 24.37
N GLY A 30 -14.18 -132.78 25.51
CA GLY A 30 -13.21 -133.86 25.73
C GLY A 30 -11.85 -133.71 25.04
N ILE A 31 -11.52 -132.54 24.49
CA ILE A 31 -10.18 -132.25 23.94
C ILE A 31 -9.56 -131.08 24.72
N ALA A 32 -8.32 -131.27 25.20
CA ALA A 32 -7.55 -130.20 25.83
C ALA A 32 -7.04 -129.23 24.75
N MET A 33 -7.45 -127.96 24.80
CA MET A 33 -7.02 -126.93 23.84
C MET A 33 -5.90 -126.06 24.42
N ASP A 34 -4.99 -125.66 23.54
CA ASP A 34 -3.83 -124.83 23.86
C ASP A 34 -4.20 -123.34 23.99
N ARG A 35 -3.38 -122.60 24.75
CA ARG A 35 -3.65 -121.26 25.30
C ARG A 35 -3.96 -120.16 24.26
N TRP A 36 -3.68 -120.40 22.98
CA TRP A 36 -3.87 -119.46 21.87
C TRP A 36 -5.30 -119.40 21.31
N VAL A 37 -6.13 -120.43 21.55
CA VAL A 37 -7.49 -120.49 20.99
C VAL A 37 -8.53 -119.75 21.85
N ALA A 38 -8.23 -119.51 23.14
CA ALA A 38 -9.09 -118.72 24.03
C ALA A 38 -9.05 -117.20 23.74
N LEU A 39 -7.97 -116.71 23.14
CA LEU A 39 -7.83 -115.29 22.78
C LEU A 39 -8.70 -114.88 21.58
N HIS A 40 -8.98 -115.84 20.67
CA HIS A 40 -9.93 -115.65 19.57
C HIS A 40 -11.38 -115.55 20.05
N TYR A 41 -11.71 -116.13 21.22
CA TYR A 41 -13.07 -116.08 21.79
C TYR A 41 -13.36 -114.76 22.54
N ALA A 42 -12.33 -114.07 23.03
CA ALA A 42 -12.46 -112.74 23.67
C ALA A 42 -12.65 -111.60 22.66
N GLY A 43 -12.06 -111.72 21.46
CA GLY A 43 -12.27 -110.76 20.37
C GLY A 43 -13.70 -110.78 19.79
N ALA A 44 -14.35 -111.95 19.78
CA ALA A 44 -15.72 -112.08 19.30
C ALA A 44 -16.76 -111.42 20.24
N ALA A 45 -16.48 -111.31 21.54
CA ALA A 45 -17.36 -110.65 22.51
C ALA A 45 -17.26 -109.10 22.47
N ALA A 46 -16.09 -108.55 22.11
CA ALA A 46 -15.89 -107.11 21.97
C ALA A 46 -16.56 -106.53 20.70
N VAL A 47 -16.67 -107.33 19.64
CA VAL A 47 -17.36 -106.93 18.39
C VAL A 47 -18.89 -106.96 18.56
N ALA A 48 -19.44 -107.82 19.43
CA ALA A 48 -20.87 -107.88 19.71
C ALA A 48 -21.40 -106.67 20.53
N ALA A 49 -20.55 -106.01 21.33
CA ALA A 49 -20.93 -104.83 22.11
C ALA A 49 -20.89 -103.51 21.31
N ALA A 50 -20.25 -103.48 20.14
CA ALA A 50 -20.15 -102.30 19.27
C ALA A 50 -21.38 -102.09 18.35
N ALA A 51 -22.37 -102.99 18.40
CA ALA A 51 -23.57 -102.95 17.56
C ALA A 51 -24.76 -102.15 18.16
N GLU A 52 -24.66 -101.64 19.39
CA GLU A 52 -25.68 -100.77 20.01
C GLU A 52 -25.05 -99.42 20.38
N GLY A 53 -25.00 -98.50 19.41
CA GLY A 53 -24.21 -97.27 19.50
C GLY A 53 -24.53 -96.36 20.68
N ILE A 54 -23.53 -96.10 21.53
CA ILE A 54 -23.30 -94.89 22.33
C ILE A 54 -21.77 -94.66 22.46
N GLY A 55 -21.35 -93.40 22.37
CA GLY A 55 -20.00 -92.82 22.46
C GLY A 55 -18.83 -93.65 23.01
N ALA A 56 -17.81 -93.80 22.15
CA ALA A 56 -16.44 -94.10 22.51
C ALA A 56 -15.81 -92.95 23.32
N ALA A 57 -15.06 -93.27 24.38
CA ALA A 57 -13.72 -92.72 24.65
C ALA A 57 -13.12 -93.06 26.04
N GLU A 58 -13.86 -93.59 27.01
CA GLU A 58 -13.33 -93.73 28.39
C GLU A 58 -13.23 -95.17 28.96
N ALA A 59 -13.52 -96.21 28.16
CA ALA A 59 -13.43 -97.62 28.61
C ALA A 59 -12.43 -98.49 27.82
N LEU A 60 -11.79 -97.96 26.77
CA LEU A 60 -10.86 -98.71 25.90
C LEU A 60 -9.37 -98.42 26.14
N ALA A 61 -9.04 -97.47 27.01
CA ALA A 61 -7.65 -97.21 27.42
C ALA A 61 -7.04 -98.34 28.28
N PRO A 62 -7.73 -98.95 29.28
CA PRO A 62 -7.09 -99.95 30.13
C PRO A 62 -6.93 -101.34 29.47
N ILE A 63 -7.74 -101.68 28.45
CA ILE A 63 -7.68 -103.00 27.79
C ILE A 63 -6.52 -103.07 26.77
N VAL A 64 -6.19 -101.96 26.11
CA VAL A 64 -5.04 -101.89 25.19
C VAL A 64 -3.72 -101.79 25.98
N ASP A 65 -3.70 -101.06 27.10
CA ASP A 65 -2.53 -101.00 27.98
C ASP A 65 -2.23 -102.34 28.69
N ASP A 66 -3.25 -103.12 29.07
CA ASP A 66 -3.05 -104.46 29.67
C ASP A 66 -2.60 -105.53 28.65
N VAL A 67 -2.99 -105.42 27.38
CA VAL A 67 -2.49 -106.29 26.29
C VAL A 67 -1.04 -105.95 25.92
N VAL A 68 -0.65 -104.67 26.01
CA VAL A 68 0.74 -104.22 25.83
C VAL A 68 1.61 -104.57 27.06
N ALA A 69 1.05 -104.59 28.27
CA ALA A 69 1.74 -105.04 29.49
C ALA A 69 1.94 -106.57 29.57
N LEU A 70 1.08 -107.37 28.93
CA LEU A 70 1.25 -108.84 28.84
C LEU A 70 2.25 -109.26 27.75
N ALA A 71 2.53 -108.38 26.77
CA ALA A 71 3.50 -108.59 25.70
C ALA A 71 4.92 -108.04 26.01
N GLY A 72 5.13 -107.50 27.21
CA GLY A 72 6.37 -106.80 27.59
C GLY A 72 7.21 -107.52 28.65
N ALA A 73 7.98 -108.54 28.26
CA ALA A 73 9.28 -108.87 28.85
C ALA A 73 10.08 -109.77 27.87
N PRO A 74 11.28 -109.37 27.44
CA PRO A 74 12.06 -110.03 26.40
C PRO A 74 12.98 -111.09 27.01
N ASP A 75 12.93 -112.32 26.53
CA ASP A 75 14.05 -113.26 26.39
C ASP A 75 13.58 -114.46 25.53
N ASP A 76 14.45 -114.92 24.62
CA ASP A 76 14.26 -116.04 23.66
C ASP A 76 13.44 -115.81 22.38
N ILE A 77 13.83 -114.80 21.59
CA ILE A 77 13.64 -114.80 20.12
C ILE A 77 14.71 -115.71 19.47
N THR A 78 14.62 -117.03 19.70
CA THR A 78 15.29 -118.06 18.89
C THR A 78 14.50 -119.38 18.88
N ALA A 79 13.18 -119.30 18.67
CA ALA A 79 12.34 -120.50 18.46
C ALA A 79 11.14 -120.30 17.50
N LEU A 80 11.05 -119.17 16.78
CA LEU A 80 9.97 -118.90 15.82
C LEU A 80 10.41 -118.82 14.35
N ALA A 81 11.63 -119.31 14.03
CA ALA A 81 12.15 -119.46 12.67
C ALA A 81 12.27 -120.94 12.23
N ALA A 82 11.62 -121.87 12.95
CA ALA A 82 11.68 -123.31 12.69
C ALA A 82 10.31 -123.95 12.35
N LEU A 83 9.31 -123.15 11.93
CA LEU A 83 8.01 -123.67 11.48
C LEU A 83 7.61 -123.20 10.07
N GLU A 84 8.59 -122.78 9.26
CA GLU A 84 8.43 -122.51 7.83
C GLU A 84 8.97 -123.67 6.94
N ASP A 85 9.41 -124.79 7.56
CA ASP A 85 9.96 -125.97 6.88
C ASP A 85 9.12 -127.25 7.12
N ALA A 86 7.80 -127.13 6.92
CA ALA A 86 6.87 -128.26 6.93
C ALA A 86 5.92 -128.27 5.71
N THR A 87 6.33 -127.66 4.60
CA THR A 87 5.68 -127.72 3.28
C THR A 87 6.51 -128.50 2.25
N GLY A 88 7.49 -129.28 2.70
CA GLY A 88 8.37 -130.14 1.86
C GLY A 88 8.01 -131.63 1.80
N ALA A 89 6.95 -132.10 2.46
CA ALA A 89 6.59 -133.52 2.54
C ALA A 89 5.29 -133.89 1.79
N LEU A 90 5.05 -133.27 0.63
CA LEU A 90 3.94 -133.64 -0.28
C LEU A 90 4.40 -134.05 -1.70
N SER A 91 5.67 -134.40 -1.88
CA SER A 91 6.28 -134.78 -3.17
C SER A 91 6.68 -136.26 -3.28
N ALA A 92 6.25 -137.12 -2.36
CA ALA A 92 6.62 -138.54 -2.32
C ALA A 92 5.44 -139.54 -2.39
N LEU A 93 4.33 -139.17 -3.03
CA LEU A 93 3.31 -140.12 -3.46
C LEU A 93 3.06 -139.93 -4.96
N GLY A 94 3.58 -140.88 -5.75
CA GLY A 94 3.40 -140.95 -7.19
C GLY A 94 1.93 -141.11 -7.62
N PRO A 95 1.65 -141.04 -8.93
CA PRO A 95 0.30 -140.92 -9.45
C PRO A 95 -0.46 -142.22 -9.26
N VAL A 96 -1.42 -142.25 -8.33
CA VAL A 96 -2.50 -143.24 -8.34
C VAL A 96 -3.70 -142.58 -8.98
N ALA A 97 -3.85 -142.83 -10.27
CA ALA A 97 -5.11 -142.64 -10.98
C ALA A 97 -6.15 -143.58 -10.35
N VAL A 98 -7.07 -143.03 -9.56
CA VAL A 98 -8.38 -143.64 -9.35
C VAL A 98 -9.43 -142.61 -9.77
N GLN A 99 -10.08 -142.99 -10.86
CA GLN A 99 -11.23 -142.37 -11.51
C GLN A 99 -12.46 -142.39 -10.58
N ILE A 100 -13.48 -141.61 -10.94
CA ILE A 100 -14.79 -141.34 -10.27
C ILE A 100 -14.70 -140.01 -9.48
N GLY A 101 -15.26 -138.88 -9.89
CA GLY A 101 -16.46 -138.63 -10.69
C GLY A 101 -17.45 -137.82 -9.85
N ALA A 102 -17.52 -136.50 -10.08
CA ALA A 102 -18.55 -135.52 -9.67
C ALA A 102 -18.60 -135.01 -8.22
N LEU A 103 -18.15 -133.75 -7.98
CA LEU A 103 -18.76 -132.77 -7.04
C LEU A 103 -18.37 -131.34 -7.45
N GLY A 104 -19.27 -130.65 -8.17
CA GLY A 104 -19.10 -129.28 -8.70
C GLY A 104 -19.54 -128.06 -7.87
N PRO A 105 -19.88 -128.10 -6.57
CA PRO A 105 -20.24 -126.87 -5.83
C PRO A 105 -19.18 -126.30 -4.86
N VAL A 106 -18.11 -127.03 -4.51
CA VAL A 106 -17.20 -126.61 -3.41
C VAL A 106 -16.20 -125.49 -3.81
N ALA A 107 -15.98 -125.27 -5.11
CA ALA A 107 -15.03 -124.24 -5.58
C ALA A 107 -15.56 -122.80 -5.45
N ALA A 108 -16.88 -122.59 -5.48
CA ALA A 108 -17.49 -121.26 -5.34
C ALA A 108 -17.50 -120.80 -3.87
N ASP A 109 -17.76 -121.72 -2.94
CA ASP A 109 -17.77 -121.43 -1.50
C ASP A 109 -16.37 -121.09 -0.97
N ILE A 110 -15.32 -121.70 -1.53
CA ILE A 110 -13.92 -121.38 -1.18
C ILE A 110 -13.53 -119.98 -1.69
N ALA A 111 -14.00 -119.56 -2.86
CA ALA A 111 -13.75 -118.22 -3.38
C ALA A 111 -14.48 -117.14 -2.56
N ALA A 112 -15.75 -117.38 -2.17
CA ALA A 112 -16.50 -116.46 -1.32
C ALA A 112 -15.91 -116.33 0.09
N CYS A 113 -15.36 -117.42 0.66
CA CYS A 113 -14.64 -117.38 1.93
C CYS A 113 -13.30 -116.63 1.83
N ALA A 114 -12.59 -116.73 0.70
CA ALA A 114 -11.36 -116.00 0.46
C ALA A 114 -11.62 -114.48 0.33
N ASP A 115 -12.69 -114.08 -0.36
CA ASP A 115 -13.11 -112.69 -0.48
C ASP A 115 -13.55 -112.11 0.89
N ALA A 116 -14.33 -112.88 1.67
CA ALA A 116 -14.73 -112.48 3.02
C ALA A 116 -13.53 -112.34 4.00
N LEU A 117 -12.52 -113.20 3.86
CA LEU A 117 -11.29 -113.10 4.66
C LEU A 117 -10.46 -111.86 4.27
N ALA A 118 -10.42 -111.51 2.98
CA ALA A 118 -9.77 -110.28 2.50
C ALA A 118 -10.48 -109.03 3.02
N ASP A 119 -11.81 -109.02 3.07
CA ASP A 119 -12.60 -107.92 3.64
C ASP A 119 -12.38 -107.78 5.16
N ILE A 120 -12.31 -108.90 5.90
CA ILE A 120 -12.00 -108.91 7.34
C ILE A 120 -10.58 -108.41 7.60
N GLN A 121 -9.61 -108.79 6.76
CA GLN A 121 -8.21 -108.34 6.86
C GLN A 121 -8.04 -106.86 6.48
N ALA A 122 -8.89 -106.30 5.62
CA ALA A 122 -8.86 -104.89 5.20
C ALA A 122 -9.55 -103.94 6.21
N ALA A 123 -10.50 -104.43 7.02
CA ALA A 123 -11.29 -103.61 7.94
C ALA A 123 -10.46 -102.81 8.98
N PRO A 124 -9.40 -103.34 9.63
CA PRO A 124 -8.58 -102.58 10.57
C PRO A 124 -7.81 -101.43 9.92
N ALA A 125 -7.33 -101.63 8.68
CA ALA A 125 -6.65 -100.60 7.90
C ALA A 125 -7.63 -99.48 7.50
N ALA A 126 -8.86 -99.85 7.12
CA ALA A 126 -9.93 -98.88 6.83
C ALA A 126 -10.34 -98.08 8.08
N ALA A 127 -10.47 -98.73 9.24
CA ALA A 127 -10.78 -98.06 10.51
C ALA A 127 -9.67 -97.08 10.95
N THR A 128 -8.40 -97.46 10.77
CA THR A 128 -7.24 -96.59 11.06
C THR A 128 -7.20 -95.39 10.11
N ALA A 129 -7.49 -95.60 8.83
CA ALA A 129 -7.59 -94.51 7.86
C ALA A 129 -8.73 -93.54 8.20
N ALA A 130 -9.90 -94.04 8.63
CA ALA A 130 -11.02 -93.22 9.07
C ALA A 130 -10.69 -92.42 10.34
N ALA A 131 -10.00 -93.01 11.32
CA ALA A 131 -9.54 -92.32 12.52
C ALA A 131 -8.54 -91.20 12.20
N ALA A 132 -7.57 -91.46 11.31
CA ALA A 132 -6.62 -90.45 10.85
C ALA A 132 -7.32 -89.29 10.12
N GLN A 133 -8.32 -89.58 9.28
CA GLN A 133 -9.14 -88.56 8.62
C GLN A 133 -9.95 -87.73 9.63
N ALA A 134 -10.50 -88.35 10.68
CA ALA A 134 -11.20 -87.64 11.74
C ALA A 134 -10.27 -86.70 12.54
N SER A 135 -9.05 -87.14 12.86
CA SER A 135 -8.04 -86.29 13.51
C SER A 135 -7.58 -85.13 12.61
N ALA A 136 -7.40 -85.39 11.30
CA ALA A 136 -7.07 -84.36 10.31
C ALA A 136 -8.22 -83.33 10.15
N ALA A 137 -9.47 -83.79 10.21
CA ALA A 137 -10.65 -82.92 10.21
C ALA A 137 -10.72 -82.07 11.49
N GLY A 138 -10.41 -82.64 12.67
CA GLY A 138 -10.37 -81.91 13.94
C GLY A 138 -9.29 -80.83 14.00
N THR A 139 -8.09 -81.13 13.51
CA THR A 139 -6.99 -80.14 13.38
C THR A 139 -7.35 -79.03 12.40
N SER A 140 -7.96 -79.37 11.26
CA SER A 140 -8.45 -78.39 10.30
C SER A 140 -9.54 -77.48 10.89
N ALA A 141 -10.46 -78.04 11.70
CA ALA A 141 -11.50 -77.27 12.39
C ALA A 141 -10.92 -76.30 13.43
N THR A 142 -9.87 -76.70 14.15
CA THR A 142 -9.17 -75.84 15.11
C THR A 142 -8.37 -74.73 14.41
N ALA A 143 -7.75 -75.04 13.28
CA ALA A 143 -7.11 -74.01 12.45
C ALA A 143 -8.14 -73.00 11.93
N ALA A 144 -9.29 -73.47 11.46
CA ALA A 144 -10.39 -72.61 10.99
C ALA A 144 -10.95 -71.71 12.11
N SER A 145 -11.11 -72.22 13.33
CA SER A 145 -11.54 -71.40 14.48
C SER A 145 -10.48 -70.36 14.86
N GLY A 146 -9.20 -70.72 14.84
CA GLY A 146 -8.08 -69.79 15.04
C GLY A 146 -8.06 -68.66 14.00
N HIS A 147 -8.26 -68.99 12.73
CA HIS A 147 -8.39 -67.99 11.66
C HIS A 147 -9.62 -67.09 11.83
N ALA A 148 -10.76 -67.64 12.26
CA ALA A 148 -11.97 -66.86 12.52
C ALA A 148 -11.78 -65.87 13.68
N THR A 149 -11.08 -66.27 14.75
CA THR A 149 -10.71 -65.38 15.85
C THR A 149 -9.76 -64.29 15.38
N ALA A 150 -8.70 -64.63 14.64
CA ALA A 150 -7.76 -63.66 14.09
C ALA A 150 -8.45 -62.64 13.15
N ALA A 151 -9.37 -63.09 12.30
CA ALA A 151 -10.17 -62.23 11.43
C ALA A 151 -11.06 -61.28 12.23
N THR A 152 -11.67 -61.76 13.32
CA THR A 152 -12.48 -60.91 14.21
C THR A 152 -11.63 -59.84 14.89
N SER A 153 -10.46 -60.20 15.42
CA SER A 153 -9.52 -59.25 16.03
C SER A 153 -9.03 -58.21 15.02
N ALA A 154 -8.71 -58.63 13.79
CA ALA A 154 -8.31 -57.72 12.71
C ALA A 154 -9.44 -56.73 12.35
N ARG A 155 -10.69 -57.20 12.29
CA ARG A 155 -11.86 -56.33 12.06
C ARG A 155 -11.98 -55.26 13.15
N THR A 156 -11.91 -55.65 14.43
CA THR A 156 -12.02 -54.69 15.55
C THR A 156 -10.87 -53.68 15.55
N ALA A 157 -9.66 -54.10 15.20
CA ALA A 157 -8.53 -53.18 15.04
C ALA A 157 -8.76 -52.19 13.89
N ALA A 158 -9.30 -52.66 12.76
CA ALA A 158 -9.65 -51.80 11.62
C ALA A 158 -10.77 -50.81 11.96
N GLU A 159 -11.80 -51.24 12.70
CA GLU A 159 -12.88 -50.36 13.19
C GLU A 159 -12.33 -49.28 14.12
N THR A 160 -11.45 -49.64 15.05
CA THR A 160 -10.78 -48.68 15.96
C THR A 160 -9.94 -47.67 15.18
N ALA A 161 -9.17 -48.12 14.18
CA ALA A 161 -8.36 -47.26 13.34
C ALA A 161 -9.23 -46.31 12.49
N ARG A 162 -10.35 -46.80 11.95
CA ARG A 162 -11.33 -45.98 11.24
C ARG A 162 -11.90 -44.89 12.15
N ASP A 163 -12.30 -45.23 13.36
CA ASP A 163 -12.90 -44.27 14.30
C ASP A 163 -11.87 -43.20 14.73
N ALA A 164 -10.60 -43.59 14.91
CA ALA A 164 -9.50 -42.64 15.12
C ALA A 164 -9.30 -41.70 13.92
N ALA A 165 -9.33 -42.23 12.69
CA ALA A 165 -9.23 -41.43 11.47
C ALA A 165 -10.39 -40.43 11.33
N LEU A 166 -11.61 -40.83 11.69
CA LEU A 166 -12.78 -39.94 11.74
C LEU A 166 -12.58 -38.83 12.80
N GLY A 167 -12.03 -39.15 13.97
CA GLY A 167 -11.68 -38.16 15.00
C GLY A 167 -10.63 -37.15 14.53
N HIS A 168 -9.60 -37.61 13.81
CA HIS A 168 -8.61 -36.73 13.20
C HIS A 168 -9.22 -35.84 12.10
N ALA A 169 -10.08 -36.39 11.25
CA ALA A 169 -10.79 -35.62 10.23
C ALA A 169 -11.69 -34.53 10.83
N ALA A 170 -12.42 -34.85 11.92
CA ALA A 170 -13.23 -33.87 12.65
C ALA A 170 -12.37 -32.75 13.26
N THR A 171 -11.21 -33.10 13.83
CA THR A 171 -10.25 -32.13 14.38
C THR A 171 -9.70 -31.23 13.28
N ALA A 172 -9.32 -31.79 12.13
CA ALA A 172 -8.86 -31.03 10.97
C ALA A 172 -9.94 -30.09 10.43
N GLY A 173 -11.20 -30.53 10.38
CA GLY A 173 -12.34 -29.68 10.03
C GLY A 173 -12.55 -28.51 11.00
N GLY A 174 -12.37 -28.75 12.31
CA GLY A 174 -12.37 -27.70 13.33
C GLY A 174 -11.25 -26.67 13.11
N HIS A 175 -10.04 -27.12 12.81
CA HIS A 175 -8.91 -26.25 12.48
C HIS A 175 -9.15 -25.44 11.20
N ALA A 176 -9.69 -26.05 10.14
CA ALA A 176 -10.03 -25.35 8.89
C ALA A 176 -11.08 -24.26 9.11
N THR A 177 -12.09 -24.54 9.95
CA THR A 177 -13.12 -23.57 10.34
C THR A 177 -12.49 -22.41 11.12
N ALA A 178 -11.65 -22.69 12.11
CA ALA A 178 -10.96 -21.67 12.89
C ALA A 178 -10.04 -20.78 12.02
N ALA A 179 -9.32 -21.39 11.07
CA ALA A 179 -8.47 -20.68 10.12
C ALA A 179 -9.28 -19.75 9.20
N THR A 180 -10.45 -20.21 8.74
CA THR A 180 -11.35 -19.40 7.91
C THR A 180 -11.88 -18.20 8.70
N THR A 181 -12.33 -18.41 9.94
CA THR A 181 -12.77 -17.33 10.83
C THR A 181 -11.66 -16.31 11.09
N ALA A 182 -10.43 -16.78 11.34
CA ALA A 182 -9.29 -15.91 11.55
C ALA A 182 -8.95 -15.08 10.29
N ARG A 183 -9.02 -15.68 9.10
CA ARG A 183 -8.84 -14.97 7.82
C ARG A 183 -9.89 -13.87 7.65
N THR A 184 -11.17 -14.17 7.86
CA THR A 184 -12.24 -13.17 7.74
C THR A 184 -12.06 -12.01 8.72
N ALA A 185 -11.66 -12.31 9.97
CA ALA A 185 -11.35 -11.26 10.94
C ALA A 185 -10.15 -10.39 10.52
N ALA A 186 -9.12 -10.99 9.93
CA ALA A 186 -7.96 -10.26 9.41
C ALA A 186 -8.32 -9.37 8.21
N GLU A 187 -9.18 -9.86 7.31
CA GLU A 187 -9.70 -9.09 6.17
C GLU A 187 -10.50 -7.87 6.66
N ALA A 188 -11.41 -8.05 7.61
CA ALA A 188 -12.18 -6.94 8.20
C ALA A 188 -11.28 -5.91 8.92
N ALA A 189 -10.22 -6.36 9.61
CA ALA A 189 -9.24 -5.47 10.23
C ALA A 189 -8.44 -4.67 9.20
N ARG A 190 -8.05 -5.30 8.09
CA ARG A 190 -7.38 -4.62 6.97
C ARG A 190 -8.27 -3.55 6.36
N ASP A 191 -9.54 -3.86 6.10
CA ASP A 191 -10.47 -2.91 5.50
C ASP A 191 -10.73 -1.71 6.43
N THR A 192 -10.78 -1.96 7.76
CA THR A 192 -10.84 -0.89 8.76
C THR A 192 -9.59 0.01 8.73
N ALA A 193 -8.40 -0.58 8.61
CA ALA A 193 -7.15 0.17 8.51
C ALA A 193 -7.08 1.03 7.24
N GLU A 194 -7.55 0.51 6.10
CA GLU A 194 -7.66 1.26 4.84
C GLU A 194 -8.63 2.45 4.97
N GLY A 195 -9.75 2.27 5.68
CA GLY A 195 -10.68 3.35 6.01
C GLY A 195 -10.06 4.45 6.89
N HIS A 196 -9.25 4.07 7.88
CA HIS A 196 -8.48 5.01 8.67
C HIS A 196 -7.43 5.76 7.83
N ALA A 197 -6.71 5.07 6.94
CA ALA A 197 -5.73 5.69 6.05
C ALA A 197 -6.38 6.71 5.11
N THR A 198 -7.54 6.38 4.55
CA THR A 198 -8.35 7.29 3.70
C THR A 198 -8.78 8.53 4.49
N SER A 199 -9.27 8.34 5.71
CA SER A 199 -9.68 9.46 6.58
C SER A 199 -8.50 10.37 6.95
N ALA A 200 -7.32 9.78 7.20
CA ALA A 200 -6.09 10.52 7.48
C ALA A 200 -5.63 11.33 6.26
N ALA A 201 -5.68 10.75 5.05
CA ALA A 201 -5.35 11.46 3.80
C ALA A 201 -6.32 12.63 3.54
N GLY A 202 -7.62 12.44 3.79
CA GLY A 202 -8.61 13.52 3.73
C GLY A 202 -8.31 14.64 4.73
N SER A 203 -7.95 14.29 5.96
CA SER A 203 -7.56 15.26 7.00
C SER A 203 -6.29 16.04 6.60
N ALA A 204 -5.29 15.38 6.01
CA ALA A 204 -4.07 16.04 5.52
C ALA A 204 -4.37 17.02 4.38
N THR A 205 -5.27 16.65 3.46
CA THR A 205 -5.71 17.51 2.36
C THR A 205 -6.43 18.75 2.89
N ALA A 206 -7.32 18.59 3.88
CA ALA A 206 -8.00 19.71 4.53
C ALA A 206 -7.02 20.66 5.24
N ALA A 207 -5.99 20.10 5.90
CA ALA A 207 -4.94 20.90 6.54
C ALA A 207 -4.12 21.70 5.51
N ALA A 208 -3.77 21.10 4.37
CA ALA A 208 -3.06 21.78 3.29
C ALA A 208 -3.90 22.94 2.71
N ALA A 209 -5.20 22.71 2.47
CA ALA A 209 -6.11 23.77 2.02
C ALA A 209 -6.23 24.90 3.05
N GLY A 210 -6.26 24.56 4.34
CA GLY A 210 -6.25 25.54 5.44
C GLY A 210 -4.97 26.39 5.46
N ALA A 211 -3.80 25.79 5.15
CA ALA A 211 -2.55 26.53 5.04
C ALA A 211 -2.56 27.53 3.88
N THR A 212 -3.03 27.12 2.69
CA THR A 212 -3.17 28.01 1.53
C THR A 212 -4.12 29.18 1.84
N ALA A 213 -5.25 28.94 2.47
CA ALA A 213 -6.19 30.00 2.86
C ALA A 213 -5.57 31.00 3.86
N ALA A 214 -4.66 30.53 4.73
CA ALA A 214 -3.92 31.40 5.64
C ALA A 214 -2.90 32.29 4.90
N ASP A 215 -2.18 31.74 3.92
CA ASP A 215 -1.25 32.50 3.07
C ASP A 215 -1.96 33.57 2.23
N ASP A 216 -3.13 33.24 1.66
CA ASP A 216 -3.98 34.19 0.92
C ASP A 216 -4.47 35.33 1.84
N SER A 217 -4.83 34.98 3.08
CA SER A 217 -5.24 35.95 4.10
C SER A 217 -4.09 36.87 4.50
N ALA A 218 -2.87 36.33 4.64
CA ALA A 218 -1.67 37.11 4.93
C ALA A 218 -1.32 38.08 3.79
N THR A 219 -1.46 37.63 2.54
CA THR A 219 -1.28 38.46 1.34
C THR A 219 -2.28 39.62 1.32
N SER A 220 -3.57 39.32 1.54
CA SER A 220 -4.64 40.32 1.60
C SER A 220 -4.42 41.36 2.71
N ALA A 221 -3.88 40.93 3.86
CA ALA A 221 -3.49 41.84 4.94
C ALA A 221 -2.32 42.75 4.55
N GLY A 222 -1.32 42.22 3.82
CA GLY A 222 -0.21 43.00 3.27
C GLY A 222 -0.65 44.07 2.26
N ASP A 223 -1.57 43.72 1.36
CA ASP A 223 -2.16 44.67 0.41
C ASP A 223 -2.93 45.78 1.13
N SER A 224 -3.71 45.41 2.15
CA SER A 224 -4.46 46.36 2.97
C SER A 224 -3.54 47.33 3.72
N ALA A 225 -2.41 46.84 4.25
CA ALA A 225 -1.41 47.67 4.91
C ALA A 225 -0.75 48.65 3.92
N THR A 226 -0.46 48.20 2.70
CA THR A 226 0.10 49.04 1.62
C THR A 226 -0.89 50.15 1.22
N ALA A 227 -2.17 49.81 1.07
CA ALA A 227 -3.22 50.79 0.77
C ALA A 227 -3.38 51.83 1.89
N ALA A 228 -3.28 51.41 3.16
CA ALA A 228 -3.31 52.32 4.31
C ALA A 228 -2.10 53.27 4.32
N ALA A 229 -0.90 52.78 4.01
CA ALA A 229 0.30 53.61 3.90
C ALA A 229 0.19 54.64 2.75
N GLY A 230 -0.37 54.24 1.61
CA GLY A 230 -0.67 55.15 0.50
C GLY A 230 -1.65 56.25 0.90
N SER A 231 -2.70 55.89 1.63
CA SER A 231 -3.70 56.84 2.16
C SER A 231 -3.09 57.83 3.17
N ALA A 232 -2.20 57.36 4.06
CA ALA A 232 -1.48 58.21 5.00
C ALA A 232 -0.56 59.21 4.28
N THR A 233 0.12 58.78 3.22
CA THR A 233 0.96 59.65 2.38
C THR A 233 0.13 60.74 1.69
N ALA A 234 -1.02 60.39 1.14
CA ALA A 234 -1.94 61.35 0.53
C ALA A 234 -2.49 62.38 1.54
N ALA A 235 -2.79 61.94 2.76
CA ALA A 235 -3.21 62.81 3.85
C ALA A 235 -2.10 63.80 4.26
N ALA A 236 -0.85 63.33 4.38
CA ALA A 236 0.31 64.19 4.65
C ALA A 236 0.54 65.24 3.55
N GLY A 237 0.38 64.85 2.28
CA GLY A 237 0.43 65.78 1.15
C GLY A 237 -0.66 66.85 1.23
N SER A 238 -1.90 66.44 1.56
CA SER A 238 -3.03 67.36 1.74
C SER A 238 -2.80 68.34 2.89
N ALA A 239 -2.22 67.87 4.01
CA ALA A 239 -1.86 68.72 5.15
C ALA A 239 -0.79 69.76 4.78
N THR A 240 0.20 69.37 3.97
CA THR A 240 1.23 70.29 3.46
C THR A 240 0.61 71.39 2.59
N THR A 241 -0.28 71.02 1.66
CA THR A 241 -1.03 71.98 0.83
C THR A 241 -1.87 72.94 1.67
N ALA A 242 -2.58 72.42 2.68
CA ALA A 242 -3.36 73.23 3.60
C ALA A 242 -2.47 74.21 4.41
N GLY A 243 -1.28 73.78 4.84
CA GLY A 243 -0.28 74.65 5.46
C GLY A 243 0.16 75.78 4.55
N GLY A 244 0.42 75.50 3.27
CA GLY A 244 0.72 76.51 2.27
C GLY A 244 -0.40 77.55 2.11
N HIS A 245 -1.65 77.10 2.01
CA HIS A 245 -2.80 78.00 1.97
C HIS A 245 -2.93 78.87 3.23
N ALA A 246 -2.67 78.31 4.42
CA ALA A 246 -2.68 79.05 5.68
C ALA A 246 -1.61 80.15 5.70
N THR A 247 -0.40 79.87 5.22
CA THR A 247 0.67 80.86 5.07
C THR A 247 0.26 81.97 4.10
N THR A 248 -0.28 81.62 2.93
CA THR A 248 -0.77 82.61 1.95
C THR A 248 -1.85 83.51 2.56
N ALA A 249 -2.81 82.93 3.29
CA ALA A 249 -3.86 83.69 3.97
C ALA A 249 -3.30 84.63 5.04
N ALA A 250 -2.29 84.19 5.81
CA ALA A 250 -1.62 85.03 6.79
C ALA A 250 -0.90 86.22 6.15
N SER A 251 -0.17 86.00 5.04
CA SER A 251 0.48 87.07 4.28
C SER A 251 -0.55 88.07 3.71
N ALA A 252 -1.67 87.58 3.18
CA ALA A 252 -2.74 88.43 2.69
C ALA A 252 -3.36 89.29 3.80
N ARG A 253 -3.53 88.75 5.00
CA ARG A 253 -3.99 89.51 6.17
C ARG A 253 -3.02 90.64 6.54
N THR A 254 -1.72 90.35 6.63
CA THR A 254 -0.71 91.37 6.94
C THR A 254 -0.68 92.47 5.88
N ALA A 255 -0.82 92.13 4.59
CA ALA A 255 -0.93 93.12 3.53
C ALA A 255 -2.18 94.01 3.68
N ALA A 256 -3.33 93.41 4.05
CA ALA A 256 -4.55 94.16 4.30
C ALA A 256 -4.43 95.09 5.53
N GLU A 257 -3.74 94.66 6.58
CA GLU A 257 -3.43 95.49 7.76
C GLU A 257 -2.57 96.70 7.37
N GLY A 258 -1.51 96.51 6.58
CA GLY A 258 -0.69 97.62 6.08
C GLY A 258 -1.46 98.60 5.18
N ALA A 259 -2.35 98.08 4.33
CA ALA A 259 -3.22 98.92 3.50
C ALA A 259 -4.19 99.76 4.35
N ARG A 260 -4.74 99.18 5.42
CA ARG A 260 -5.60 99.90 6.37
C ARG A 260 -4.84 101.02 7.08
N ASP A 261 -3.64 100.75 7.56
CA ASP A 261 -2.84 101.75 8.28
C ASP A 261 -2.43 102.91 7.36
N THR A 262 -2.13 102.61 6.09
CA THR A 262 -1.90 103.62 5.04
C THR A 262 -3.14 104.50 4.84
N ALA A 263 -4.33 103.91 4.76
CA ALA A 263 -5.58 104.65 4.62
C ALA A 263 -5.86 105.55 5.84
N GLN A 264 -5.55 105.09 7.06
CA GLN A 264 -5.64 105.92 8.28
C GLN A 264 -4.67 107.11 8.23
N GLY A 265 -3.45 106.90 7.76
CA GLY A 265 -2.48 107.96 7.52
C GLY A 265 -3.02 109.04 6.56
N HIS A 266 -3.58 108.62 5.43
CA HIS A 266 -4.22 109.54 4.48
C HIS A 266 -5.39 110.32 5.11
N ALA A 267 -6.23 109.67 5.93
CA ALA A 267 -7.32 110.33 6.63
C ALA A 267 -6.82 111.38 7.65
N ALA A 268 -5.71 111.10 8.35
CA ALA A 268 -5.08 112.06 9.25
C ALA A 268 -4.52 113.27 8.49
N THR A 269 -3.82 113.03 7.37
CA THR A 269 -3.33 114.11 6.49
C THR A 269 -4.47 114.98 5.98
N ALA A 270 -5.58 114.37 5.52
CA ALA A 270 -6.75 115.10 5.06
C ALA A 270 -7.38 115.95 6.18
N THR A 271 -7.42 115.43 7.41
CA THR A 271 -7.91 116.15 8.59
C THR A 271 -7.03 117.36 8.90
N ALA A 272 -5.70 117.19 8.89
CA ALA A 272 -4.76 118.29 9.11
C ALA A 272 -4.87 119.36 8.03
N ALA A 273 -5.00 118.96 6.76
CA ALA A 273 -5.23 119.88 5.66
C ALA A 273 -6.52 120.69 5.82
N ARG A 274 -7.62 120.04 6.24
CA ARG A 274 -8.88 120.72 6.55
C ARG A 274 -8.70 121.75 7.67
N THR A 275 -8.09 121.38 8.79
CA THR A 275 -7.84 122.30 9.91
C THR A 275 -6.97 123.48 9.50
N GLY A 276 -5.93 123.24 8.68
CA GLY A 276 -5.10 124.31 8.12
C GLY A 276 -5.90 125.26 7.22
N ALA A 277 -6.79 124.72 6.38
CA ALA A 277 -7.67 125.53 5.54
C ALA A 277 -8.70 126.33 6.37
N GLU A 278 -9.26 125.76 7.42
CA GLU A 278 -10.15 126.45 8.37
C GLU A 278 -9.41 127.60 9.07
N ALA A 279 -8.20 127.38 9.58
CA ALA A 279 -7.37 128.41 10.20
C ALA A 279 -7.01 129.55 9.22
N ALA A 280 -6.67 129.20 7.97
CA ALA A 280 -6.39 130.18 6.93
C ALA A 280 -7.63 131.03 6.59
N ARG A 281 -8.80 130.39 6.53
CA ARG A 281 -10.09 131.08 6.36
C ARG A 281 -10.37 132.03 7.52
N ASP A 282 -10.20 131.59 8.76
CA ASP A 282 -10.46 132.41 9.95
C ASP A 282 -9.50 133.61 10.04
N LEU A 283 -8.22 133.42 9.68
CA LEU A 283 -7.25 134.52 9.57
C LEU A 283 -7.64 135.52 8.48
N SER A 284 -8.07 135.03 7.32
CA SER A 284 -8.56 135.89 6.23
C SER A 284 -9.80 136.67 6.64
N GLN A 285 -10.72 136.08 7.40
CA GLN A 285 -11.91 136.75 7.92
C GLN A 285 -11.53 137.81 8.96
N ALA A 286 -10.61 137.50 9.88
CA ALA A 286 -10.09 138.45 10.86
C ALA A 286 -9.38 139.66 10.22
N TRP A 287 -8.68 139.45 9.10
CA TRP A 287 -8.09 140.54 8.31
C TRP A 287 -9.14 141.36 7.55
N ALA A 288 -10.25 140.74 7.13
CA ALA A 288 -11.34 141.45 6.46
C ALA A 288 -12.21 142.27 7.43
N ASP A 289 -12.39 141.79 8.67
CA ASP A 289 -13.23 142.42 9.70
C ASP A 289 -12.48 143.50 10.52
N SER A 290 -11.19 143.74 10.29
CA SER A 290 -10.43 144.76 11.04
C SER A 290 -10.68 146.18 10.51
N GLU A 291 -11.65 146.89 11.09
CA GLU A 291 -11.70 148.35 11.10
C GLU A 291 -10.82 148.88 12.24
N ALA A 292 -9.78 149.66 11.86
CA ALA A 292 -9.03 150.63 12.66
C ALA A 292 -8.94 150.49 14.20
N GLN A 293 -7.67 150.51 14.68
CA GLN A 293 -7.16 151.16 15.93
C GLN A 293 -6.60 150.23 17.04
N GLU A 294 -5.27 149.94 16.96
CA GLU A 294 -4.17 149.82 17.99
C GLU A 294 -4.42 149.16 19.40
N PRO A 295 -3.36 148.74 20.15
CA PRO A 295 -2.30 147.74 19.94
C PRO A 295 -2.22 146.70 21.10
N GLY A 296 -1.45 145.60 20.98
CA GLY A 296 -1.05 144.85 22.20
C GLY A 296 -0.48 143.43 22.04
N GLY A 297 0.78 143.31 21.62
CA GLY A 297 1.59 142.09 21.79
C GLY A 297 2.88 142.10 20.97
N PRO A 298 4.05 141.71 21.53
CA PRO A 298 5.34 141.83 20.84
C PRO A 298 5.42 140.84 19.65
N GLY A 299 5.52 141.38 18.44
CA GLY A 299 5.78 140.61 17.20
C GLY A 299 4.90 140.92 16.00
N THR A 300 3.80 141.67 16.17
CA THR A 300 2.87 141.98 15.06
C THR A 300 3.05 143.41 14.58
N LYS A 301 4.03 143.63 13.70
CA LYS A 301 4.10 144.86 12.90
C LYS A 301 3.10 144.77 11.75
N SER A 302 2.40 145.87 11.48
CA SER A 302 1.55 146.00 10.29
C SER A 302 2.41 145.97 9.01
N ALA A 303 1.80 145.66 7.87
CA ALA A 303 2.49 145.65 6.57
C ALA A 303 3.11 147.02 6.18
N ARG A 304 2.68 148.14 6.81
CA ARG A 304 3.32 149.45 6.62
C ARG A 304 4.58 149.64 7.47
N GLU A 305 4.70 148.97 8.61
CA GLU A 305 5.87 149.09 9.49
C GLU A 305 7.05 148.23 9.01
N TRP A 306 6.78 147.07 8.38
CA TRP A 306 7.81 146.28 7.70
C TRP A 306 8.42 147.02 6.51
N ALA A 307 7.66 147.88 5.82
CA ALA A 307 8.15 148.68 4.71
C ALA A 307 9.10 149.81 5.15
N ALA A 308 9.02 150.28 6.40
CA ALA A 308 9.89 151.32 6.93
C ALA A 308 11.25 150.78 7.44
N GLU A 309 11.30 149.52 7.89
CA GLU A 309 12.51 148.89 8.45
C GLU A 309 13.44 148.32 7.36
N ALA A 310 12.90 147.95 6.20
CA ALA A 310 13.67 147.49 5.05
C ALA A 310 14.58 148.58 4.41
N GLN A 311 14.45 149.85 4.83
CA GLN A 311 15.23 150.97 4.28
C GLN A 311 16.44 151.37 5.14
N ALA A 312 16.75 150.64 6.24
CA ALA A 312 17.73 151.07 7.25
C ALA A 312 19.00 150.19 7.42
N ILE A 313 19.24 149.13 6.63
CA ILE A 313 20.47 148.31 6.79
C ILE A 313 21.19 148.16 5.45
N ALA A 314 22.03 149.14 5.15
CA ALA A 314 23.08 149.05 4.15
C ALA A 314 24.45 148.93 4.85
N GLY A 315 25.19 147.85 4.57
CA GLY A 315 26.64 147.77 4.74
C GLY A 315 27.15 146.93 5.91
N GLY A 316 27.72 145.75 5.61
CA GLY A 316 28.60 144.99 6.50
C GLY A 316 28.89 143.57 6.00
N ASP A 317 30.14 143.31 5.60
CA ASP A 317 30.66 142.01 5.16
C ASP A 317 30.78 141.00 6.33
N PHE A 318 30.53 139.71 6.05
CA PHE A 318 30.66 138.62 7.03
C PHE A 318 31.76 137.63 6.59
N ALA A 319 32.70 137.32 7.48
CA ALA A 319 33.70 136.25 7.29
C ALA A 319 33.47 135.15 8.34
N PRO A 320 33.34 133.87 7.98
CA PRO A 320 33.13 132.81 8.98
C PRO A 320 34.46 132.23 9.47
N ALA A 321 34.52 131.98 10.79
CA ALA A 321 35.61 131.30 11.48
C ALA A 321 35.59 129.78 11.26
N SER A 322 36.78 129.17 11.32
CA SER A 322 37.02 127.72 11.29
C SER A 322 36.19 126.96 12.33
N HIS A 323 35.61 125.82 11.93
CA HIS A 323 34.89 124.89 12.81
C HIS A 323 35.31 123.44 12.48
N GLY A 324 35.62 122.67 13.52
CA GLY A 324 35.94 121.24 13.44
C GLY A 324 34.70 120.40 13.69
N HIS A 325 34.51 119.34 12.91
CA HIS A 325 33.43 118.37 13.07
C HIS A 325 34.02 117.02 13.51
N ASP A 326 33.44 116.41 14.55
CA ASP A 326 33.67 115.00 14.89
C ASP A 326 32.73 114.11 14.04
N ALA A 327 33.08 112.85 13.82
CA ALA A 327 32.34 111.89 13.00
C ALA A 327 30.87 111.75 13.44
N ALA A 328 30.59 111.92 14.74
CA ALA A 328 29.22 111.91 15.27
C ALA A 328 28.32 113.04 14.74
N ALA A 329 28.91 114.11 14.19
CA ALA A 329 28.17 115.22 13.59
C ALA A 329 27.62 114.89 12.18
N ILE A 330 28.03 113.77 11.59
CA ILE A 330 27.54 113.31 10.28
C ILE A 330 26.35 112.37 10.51
N VAL A 331 25.17 112.95 10.72
CA VAL A 331 23.92 112.19 10.99
C VAL A 331 23.28 111.69 9.69
N SER A 332 23.50 112.37 8.57
CA SER A 332 23.05 111.98 7.23
C SER A 332 23.87 112.70 6.15
N GLY A 333 23.85 112.18 4.92
CA GLY A 333 24.58 112.73 3.77
C GLY A 333 25.44 111.69 3.06
N THR A 334 26.08 112.09 1.96
CA THR A 334 26.99 111.24 1.19
C THR A 334 28.41 111.74 1.38
N LEU A 335 29.26 110.93 1.99
CA LEU A 335 30.70 111.16 2.04
C LEU A 335 31.32 110.64 0.75
N ASP A 336 32.13 111.47 0.08
CA ASP A 336 32.90 111.03 -1.07
C ASP A 336 33.87 109.92 -0.64
N ILE A 337 33.75 108.76 -1.29
CA ILE A 337 34.54 107.57 -0.97
C ILE A 337 36.04 107.81 -1.11
N ALA A 338 36.46 108.75 -1.98
CA ALA A 338 37.86 109.13 -2.15
C ALA A 338 38.45 109.85 -0.92
N ARG A 339 37.60 110.30 0.01
CA ARG A 339 38.00 110.98 1.25
C ARG A 339 37.96 110.08 2.49
N LEU A 340 37.54 108.82 2.33
CA LEU A 340 37.65 107.83 3.39
C LEU A 340 39.06 107.21 3.35
N PRO A 341 39.75 107.04 4.48
CA PRO A 341 41.01 106.31 4.53
C PRO A 341 40.82 104.90 3.94
N ALA A 342 41.76 104.44 3.11
CA ALA A 342 41.64 103.13 2.45
C ALA A 342 41.44 101.97 3.44
N ALA A 343 42.03 102.06 4.63
CA ALA A 343 41.89 101.09 5.72
C ALA A 343 40.47 101.00 6.32
N ALA A 344 39.58 101.96 6.02
CA ALA A 344 38.18 101.96 6.44
C ALA A 344 37.25 101.27 5.42
N LEU A 345 37.79 100.76 4.30
CA LEU A 345 37.03 100.13 3.21
C LEU A 345 37.54 98.71 2.96
N GLU A 346 36.66 97.70 3.01
CA GLU A 346 36.96 96.38 2.45
C GLU A 346 36.74 96.42 0.94
N ARG A 347 37.78 96.16 0.14
CA ARG A 347 37.70 96.22 -1.34
C ARG A 347 37.77 94.83 -1.97
N LEU A 348 36.99 94.65 -3.03
CA LEU A 348 37.12 93.52 -3.97
C LEU A 348 37.95 93.98 -5.18
N VAL A 349 39.06 93.30 -5.44
CA VAL A 349 39.95 93.57 -6.58
C VAL A 349 39.91 92.39 -7.54
N ASP A 350 39.55 92.64 -8.80
CA ASP A 350 39.56 91.62 -9.84
C ASP A 350 40.92 91.59 -10.56
N VAL A 351 41.50 90.41 -10.71
CA VAL A 351 42.77 90.19 -11.44
C VAL A 351 42.58 89.10 -12.49
N ALA A 352 43.23 89.26 -13.65
CA ALA A 352 43.02 88.37 -14.78
C ALA A 352 43.49 86.93 -14.50
N ASP A 353 44.66 86.79 -13.87
CA ASP A 353 45.33 85.51 -13.63
C ASP A 353 46.23 85.57 -12.39
N GLN A 354 46.92 84.48 -12.11
CA GLN A 354 47.86 84.37 -10.99
C GLN A 354 49.03 85.36 -11.08
N ALA A 355 49.54 85.66 -12.27
CA ALA A 355 50.66 86.58 -12.43
C ALA A 355 50.24 88.01 -12.09
N ALA A 356 49.03 88.42 -12.49
CA ALA A 356 48.44 89.69 -12.12
C ALA A 356 48.14 89.79 -10.62
N ARG A 357 47.73 88.69 -9.96
CA ARG A 357 47.60 88.64 -8.51
C ARG A 357 48.94 88.93 -7.82
N TYR A 358 50.01 88.27 -8.22
CA TYR A 358 51.32 88.44 -7.59
C TYR A 358 52.02 89.76 -7.94
N ALA A 359 51.48 90.54 -8.86
CA ALA A 359 51.94 91.89 -9.17
C ALA A 359 51.25 92.98 -8.33
N LEU A 360 50.32 92.61 -7.44
CA LEU A 360 49.63 93.56 -6.57
C LEU A 360 50.60 94.21 -5.57
N THR A 361 50.31 95.46 -5.21
CA THR A 361 51.11 96.27 -4.30
C THR A 361 50.26 96.83 -3.16
N THR A 362 50.92 97.34 -2.12
CA THR A 362 50.26 98.02 -0.99
C THR A 362 49.50 99.29 -1.37
N ALA A 363 49.74 99.85 -2.56
CA ALA A 363 48.94 100.93 -3.12
C ALA A 363 47.59 100.43 -3.69
N THR A 364 47.54 99.16 -4.10
CA THR A 364 46.37 98.54 -4.77
C THR A 364 45.52 97.68 -3.84
N VAL A 365 46.13 97.04 -2.83
CA VAL A 365 45.46 96.17 -1.86
C VAL A 365 46.04 96.36 -0.46
N GLN A 366 45.26 96.03 0.56
CA GLN A 366 45.70 95.99 1.96
C GLN A 366 45.35 94.65 2.62
N VAL A 367 45.90 94.36 3.80
CA VAL A 367 45.52 93.17 4.58
C VAL A 367 44.00 93.20 4.85
N GLY A 368 43.32 92.10 4.52
CA GLY A 368 41.87 91.96 4.61
C GLY A 368 41.13 92.20 3.30
N ASP A 369 41.73 92.85 2.29
CA ASP A 369 41.10 92.98 0.96
C ASP A 369 40.88 91.59 0.32
N THR A 370 39.87 91.51 -0.53
CA THR A 370 39.55 90.29 -1.27
C THR A 370 39.98 90.43 -2.72
N VAL A 371 40.67 89.43 -3.25
CA VAL A 371 41.15 89.39 -4.63
C VAL A 371 40.48 88.25 -5.38
N ARG A 372 39.79 88.52 -6.48
CA ARG A 372 39.15 87.51 -7.33
C ARG A 372 40.02 87.27 -8.56
N GLN A 373 40.49 86.04 -8.72
CA GLN A 373 41.23 85.62 -9.90
C GLN A 373 40.23 85.14 -10.97
N LEU A 374 40.18 85.80 -12.13
CA LEU A 374 39.09 85.62 -13.09
C LEU A 374 39.18 84.34 -13.92
N ASP A 375 40.39 83.89 -14.26
CA ASP A 375 40.65 82.65 -15.02
C ASP A 375 40.24 81.38 -14.25
N THR A 376 40.43 81.35 -12.93
CA THR A 376 40.08 80.22 -12.05
C THR A 376 38.76 80.42 -11.31
N GLY A 377 38.29 81.66 -11.20
CA GLY A 377 37.10 82.04 -10.43
C GLY A 377 37.30 82.00 -8.91
N ILE A 378 38.51 81.74 -8.43
CA ILE A 378 38.83 81.61 -7.00
C ILE A 378 38.95 83.00 -6.36
N LEU A 379 38.37 83.15 -5.17
CA LEU A 379 38.57 84.32 -4.32
C LEU A 379 39.68 84.05 -3.31
N TYR A 380 40.53 85.05 -3.09
CA TYR A 380 41.62 85.04 -2.13
C TYR A 380 41.44 86.20 -1.16
N ARG A 381 41.79 86.00 0.11
CA ARG A 381 41.93 87.10 1.08
C ARG A 381 43.41 87.46 1.20
N VAL A 382 43.72 88.75 1.15
CA VAL A 382 45.08 89.26 1.42
C VAL A 382 45.36 89.13 2.92
N VAL A 383 46.40 88.39 3.27
CA VAL A 383 46.79 88.14 4.67
C VAL A 383 48.14 88.76 5.03
N ASP A 384 49.00 89.00 4.05
CA ASP A 384 50.31 89.60 4.26
C ASP A 384 50.69 90.47 3.05
N THR A 385 50.81 91.78 3.30
CA THR A 385 51.15 92.77 2.28
C THR A 385 52.64 92.86 1.96
N ASP A 386 53.49 92.30 2.80
CA ASP A 386 54.94 92.28 2.58
C ASP A 386 55.36 91.10 1.66
N HIS A 387 54.43 90.17 1.40
CA HIS A 387 54.64 88.98 0.58
C HIS A 387 53.56 88.80 -0.52
N LEU A 388 53.15 89.91 -1.15
CA LEU A 388 52.17 89.88 -2.26
C LEU A 388 52.72 89.23 -3.54
N ASP A 389 54.04 89.07 -3.66
CA ASP A 389 54.71 88.42 -4.80
C ASP A 389 54.64 86.89 -4.78
N GLY A 390 53.99 86.30 -3.76
CA GLY A 390 53.89 84.86 -3.60
C GLY A 390 52.59 84.40 -2.93
N ALA A 391 52.42 83.08 -2.86
CA ALA A 391 51.23 82.46 -2.27
C ALA A 391 51.04 82.81 -0.78
N THR A 392 52.11 83.13 -0.06
CA THR A 392 52.07 83.47 1.37
C THR A 392 51.33 84.78 1.68
N GLY A 393 51.23 85.69 0.71
CA GLY A 393 50.42 86.91 0.82
C GLY A 393 48.91 86.68 0.80
N TYR A 394 48.46 85.46 0.44
CA TYR A 394 47.07 85.16 0.16
C TYR A 394 46.59 83.88 0.83
N VAL A 395 45.33 83.87 1.26
CA VAL A 395 44.63 82.65 1.66
C VAL A 395 43.45 82.45 0.74
N GLU A 396 43.39 81.28 0.09
CA GLU A 396 42.24 80.90 -0.72
C GLU A 396 40.97 80.87 0.15
N TYR A 397 39.90 81.45 -0.38
CA TYR A 397 38.59 81.38 0.23
C TYR A 397 37.95 80.04 -0.13
N THR A 398 38.21 79.02 0.67
CA THR A 398 37.47 77.76 0.58
C THR A 398 36.14 77.93 1.29
N ALA A 399 35.04 77.96 0.52
CA ALA A 399 33.71 77.83 1.09
C ALA A 399 33.64 76.50 1.86
N GLY A 400 33.15 76.51 3.09
CA GLY A 400 32.97 75.29 3.88
C GLY A 400 31.95 74.33 3.25
N GLN A 401 31.62 73.25 3.96
CA GLN A 401 30.50 72.37 3.59
C GLN A 401 29.21 73.20 3.49
N ALA A 402 28.54 73.14 2.34
CA ALA A 402 27.21 73.73 2.21
C ALA A 402 26.24 72.96 3.10
N ALA A 403 25.66 73.62 4.12
CA ALA A 403 24.75 72.97 5.07
C ALA A 403 23.52 72.36 4.40
N ALA A 404 23.09 72.90 3.26
CA ALA A 404 22.11 72.32 2.35
C ALA A 404 22.19 73.06 1.01
N VAL A 405 22.22 72.31 -0.09
CA VAL A 405 22.07 72.89 -1.44
C VAL A 405 20.67 72.53 -1.94
N PRO A 406 19.76 73.50 -2.13
CA PRO A 406 18.48 73.26 -2.77
C PRO A 406 18.71 72.63 -4.14
N TRP A 407 17.97 71.56 -4.45
CA TRP A 407 18.09 70.89 -5.75
C TRP A 407 17.89 71.85 -6.93
N SER A 408 17.14 72.94 -6.75
CA SER A 408 16.96 74.01 -7.74
C SER A 408 18.25 74.71 -8.16
N GLY A 409 19.27 74.75 -7.30
CA GLY A 409 20.54 75.43 -7.54
C GLY A 409 21.62 74.58 -8.22
N VAL A 410 21.38 73.28 -8.45
CA VAL A 410 22.33 72.40 -9.14
C VAL A 410 22.10 72.47 -10.65
N THR A 411 23.11 72.88 -11.41
CA THR A 411 23.13 72.85 -12.89
C THR A 411 23.55 71.47 -13.40
N ASP A 412 23.22 71.13 -14.65
CA ASP A 412 23.45 69.80 -15.27
C ASP A 412 22.86 68.60 -14.51
N ARG A 413 21.96 68.88 -13.55
CA ARG A 413 21.18 67.85 -12.87
C ARG A 413 20.21 67.19 -13.85
N PRO A 414 20.00 65.87 -13.76
CA PRO A 414 18.93 65.21 -14.47
C PRO A 414 17.58 65.90 -14.15
N SER A 415 16.87 66.38 -15.18
CA SER A 415 15.57 67.05 -15.04
C SER A 415 14.42 66.12 -14.66
N THR A 416 14.68 64.82 -14.71
CA THR A 416 13.71 63.75 -14.49
C THR A 416 14.39 62.67 -13.66
N TYR A 417 13.94 62.52 -12.42
CA TYR A 417 14.12 61.29 -11.66
C TYR A 417 12.78 60.56 -11.61
N PRO A 418 12.34 60.00 -12.76
CA PRO A 418 11.73 58.66 -12.75
C PRO A 418 12.02 57.90 -14.08
N PRO A 419 11.76 56.57 -14.12
CA PRO A 419 10.38 56.19 -13.94
C PRO A 419 10.16 55.49 -12.60
N THR A 420 9.07 55.88 -11.94
CA THR A 420 8.52 55.25 -10.73
C THR A 420 8.16 53.78 -10.99
N ALA A 421 8.09 53.38 -12.27
CA ALA A 421 8.04 52.01 -12.76
C ALA A 421 8.74 51.90 -14.12
N HIS A 422 9.68 50.97 -14.29
CA HIS A 422 10.28 50.65 -15.59
C HIS A 422 9.89 49.24 -16.03
N THR A 423 10.02 48.97 -17.33
CA THR A 423 9.79 47.65 -17.92
C THR A 423 11.11 47.01 -18.34
N HIS A 424 11.25 45.71 -18.11
CA HIS A 424 12.33 44.89 -18.65
C HIS A 424 11.79 44.00 -19.76
N PRO A 425 12.50 43.85 -20.90
CA PRO A 425 12.19 42.79 -21.84
C PRO A 425 12.51 41.43 -21.18
N SER A 426 11.69 40.40 -21.41
CA SER A 426 11.91 39.07 -20.82
C SER A 426 13.26 38.46 -21.20
N THR A 427 13.85 38.90 -22.31
CA THR A 427 15.21 38.53 -22.76
C THR A 427 16.31 39.01 -21.80
N ALA A 428 16.05 39.96 -20.92
CA ALA A 428 16.99 40.43 -19.91
C ALA A 428 17.10 39.45 -18.71
N ILE A 429 16.20 38.47 -18.60
CA ILE A 429 16.23 37.44 -17.57
C ILE A 429 17.11 36.28 -18.09
N SER A 430 18.41 36.39 -17.85
CA SER A 430 19.43 35.51 -18.43
C SER A 430 19.44 34.08 -17.87
N ASP A 431 18.92 33.89 -16.66
CA ASP A 431 18.81 32.61 -15.97
C ASP A 431 17.49 31.88 -16.25
N ALA A 432 16.51 32.52 -16.89
CA ALA A 432 15.29 31.87 -17.36
C ALA A 432 15.54 31.04 -18.62
N SER A 433 14.92 29.86 -18.71
CA SER A 433 14.94 29.04 -19.93
C SER A 433 14.16 29.70 -21.07
N ALA A 434 14.37 29.24 -22.31
CA ALA A 434 13.60 29.70 -23.46
C ALA A 434 12.08 29.53 -23.25
N ALA A 435 11.67 28.42 -22.63
CA ALA A 435 10.27 28.17 -22.26
C ALA A 435 9.77 29.14 -21.17
N GLY A 436 10.60 29.40 -20.15
CA GLY A 436 10.27 30.36 -19.08
C GLY A 436 10.07 31.78 -19.62
N ARG A 437 10.93 32.22 -20.54
CA ARG A 437 10.77 33.52 -21.20
C ARG A 437 9.53 33.57 -22.09
N ALA A 438 9.22 32.48 -22.80
CA ALA A 438 8.02 32.39 -23.63
C ALA A 438 6.72 32.46 -22.80
N MET A 439 6.69 31.87 -21.60
CA MET A 439 5.57 32.00 -20.65
C MET A 439 5.32 33.46 -20.23
N LEU A 440 6.40 34.18 -19.95
CA LEU A 440 6.35 35.55 -19.42
C LEU A 440 5.84 36.57 -20.47
N THR A 441 6.04 36.28 -21.76
CA THR A 441 5.63 37.14 -22.89
C THR A 441 4.41 36.63 -23.65
N ALA A 442 3.83 35.52 -23.23
CA ALA A 442 2.66 34.98 -23.90
C ALA A 442 1.49 35.96 -23.80
N ALA A 443 0.84 36.22 -24.93
CA ALA A 443 -0.21 37.23 -25.04
C ALA A 443 -1.49 36.87 -24.26
N ASP A 444 -1.71 35.57 -24.04
CA ASP A 444 -2.87 35.04 -23.34
C ASP A 444 -2.57 33.62 -22.80
N THR A 445 -3.55 33.07 -22.09
CA THR A 445 -3.47 31.72 -21.51
C THR A 445 -3.35 30.63 -22.59
N ALA A 446 -3.80 30.85 -23.83
CA ALA A 446 -3.67 29.90 -24.92
C ALA A 446 -2.23 29.83 -25.44
N ALA A 447 -1.61 30.99 -25.64
CA ALA A 447 -0.20 31.10 -26.01
C ALA A 447 0.72 30.49 -24.93
N GLN A 448 0.39 30.65 -23.64
CA GLN A 448 1.11 30.00 -22.54
C GLN A 448 1.07 28.47 -22.68
N ARG A 449 -0.12 27.89 -22.88
CA ARG A 449 -0.26 26.43 -23.04
C ARG A 449 0.46 25.88 -24.27
N THR A 450 0.44 26.62 -25.39
CA THR A 450 1.19 26.25 -26.59
C THR A 450 2.70 26.20 -26.31
N ALA A 451 3.26 27.16 -25.58
CA ALA A 451 4.68 27.18 -25.28
C ALA A 451 5.10 26.14 -24.21
N LEU A 452 4.17 25.60 -23.43
CA LEU A 452 4.39 24.42 -22.58
C LEU A 452 4.36 23.09 -23.37
N ALA A 453 3.94 23.11 -24.64
CA ALA A 453 3.81 21.93 -25.52
C ALA A 453 2.91 20.80 -24.98
N LEU A 454 1.96 21.14 -24.11
CA LEU A 454 1.06 20.18 -23.44
C LEU A 454 -0.17 19.76 -24.28
N GLY A 455 -0.30 20.27 -25.52
CA GLY A 455 -1.43 19.95 -26.42
C GLY A 455 -2.80 20.32 -25.84
N SER A 456 -3.85 19.60 -26.26
CA SER A 456 -5.24 19.81 -25.79
C SER A 456 -5.48 19.41 -24.33
N ALA A 457 -4.56 18.64 -23.73
CA ALA A 457 -4.63 18.24 -22.33
C ALA A 457 -4.45 19.43 -21.37
N ALA A 458 -3.80 20.50 -21.82
CA ALA A 458 -3.51 21.68 -21.02
C ALA A 458 -4.74 22.55 -20.70
N THR A 459 -5.84 22.38 -21.44
CA THR A 459 -7.10 23.14 -21.27
C THR A 459 -8.22 22.33 -20.66
N ALA A 460 -8.09 21.01 -20.69
CA ALA A 460 -9.12 20.10 -20.28
C ALA A 460 -8.90 19.77 -18.80
N ASN A 461 -9.93 19.99 -17.98
CA ASN A 461 -9.91 19.49 -16.60
C ASN A 461 -9.73 17.96 -16.61
N VAL A 462 -9.18 17.39 -15.54
CA VAL A 462 -9.26 15.94 -15.32
C VAL A 462 -10.67 15.65 -14.78
N GLY A 463 -11.40 14.73 -15.40
CA GLY A 463 -12.78 14.46 -15.01
C GLY A 463 -13.44 13.36 -15.83
N THR A 464 -14.75 13.17 -15.62
CA THR A 464 -15.54 12.08 -16.19
C THR A 464 -16.41 12.49 -17.40
N THR A 465 -16.27 13.73 -17.90
CA THR A 465 -17.11 14.30 -18.97
C THR A 465 -16.38 14.43 -20.30
N ALA A 466 -17.11 14.38 -21.43
CA ALA A 466 -16.51 14.55 -22.75
C ALA A 466 -15.80 15.92 -22.89
N GLY A 467 -14.60 15.92 -23.46
CA GLY A 467 -13.75 17.11 -23.57
C GLY A 467 -12.82 17.36 -22.36
N SER A 468 -12.95 16.56 -21.29
CA SER A 468 -12.00 16.51 -20.17
C SER A 468 -10.93 15.42 -20.41
N VAL A 469 -9.76 15.51 -19.77
CA VAL A 469 -8.82 14.38 -19.68
C VAL A 469 -9.48 13.30 -18.81
N ALA A 470 -9.60 12.08 -19.32
CA ALA A 470 -10.32 11.00 -18.64
C ALA A 470 -9.67 10.69 -17.28
N ALA A 471 -10.43 10.90 -16.20
CA ALA A 471 -10.05 10.50 -14.86
C ALA A 471 -10.07 8.97 -14.71
N GLY A 472 -9.40 8.42 -13.70
CA GLY A 472 -9.29 6.97 -13.52
C GLY A 472 -10.62 6.23 -13.30
N ASP A 473 -11.67 6.97 -12.91
CA ASP A 473 -13.05 6.51 -12.72
C ASP A 473 -13.97 6.85 -13.90
N ASP A 474 -13.42 7.33 -15.02
CA ASP A 474 -14.17 7.75 -16.20
C ASP A 474 -14.61 6.56 -17.07
N SER A 475 -15.90 6.52 -17.41
CA SER A 475 -16.51 5.47 -18.24
C SER A 475 -16.00 5.43 -19.69
N ARG A 476 -15.31 6.47 -20.16
CA ARG A 476 -14.60 6.51 -21.44
C ARG A 476 -13.36 5.63 -21.45
N ILE A 477 -12.82 5.27 -20.28
CA ILE A 477 -11.73 4.29 -20.18
C ILE A 477 -12.33 2.91 -20.45
N VAL A 478 -12.18 2.44 -21.68
CA VAL A 478 -12.65 1.12 -22.14
C VAL A 478 -11.49 0.13 -22.22
N GLY A 479 -11.72 -1.12 -21.82
CA GLY A 479 -10.73 -2.20 -21.91
C GLY A 479 -9.61 -2.18 -20.86
N ALA A 480 -9.72 -1.34 -19.82
CA ALA A 480 -8.79 -1.35 -18.68
C ALA A 480 -9.43 -2.01 -17.45
N LEU A 481 -8.65 -2.83 -16.73
CA LEU A 481 -9.02 -3.32 -15.40
C LEU A 481 -8.69 -2.25 -14.35
N PRO A 482 -9.68 -1.72 -13.61
CA PRO A 482 -9.40 -0.83 -12.49
C PRO A 482 -8.73 -1.61 -11.33
N ARG A 483 -7.93 -0.90 -10.52
CA ARG A 483 -7.17 -1.49 -9.38
C ARG A 483 -8.06 -2.18 -8.34
N ALA A 484 -9.32 -1.77 -8.21
CA ALA A 484 -10.31 -2.39 -7.33
C ALA A 484 -10.86 -3.73 -7.88
N GLY A 485 -10.43 -4.15 -9.08
CA GLY A 485 -11.02 -5.27 -9.82
C GLY A 485 -12.26 -4.84 -10.61
N GLY A 486 -12.72 -5.69 -11.53
CA GLY A 486 -13.90 -5.45 -12.36
C GLY A 486 -14.12 -6.55 -13.41
N THR A 487 -15.28 -6.51 -14.06
CA THR A 487 -15.61 -7.42 -15.17
C THR A 487 -15.12 -6.83 -16.49
N MET A 488 -14.19 -7.49 -17.18
CA MET A 488 -13.87 -7.14 -18.56
C MET A 488 -14.89 -7.77 -19.50
N THR A 489 -15.48 -6.97 -20.38
CA THR A 489 -16.34 -7.44 -21.48
C THR A 489 -15.60 -7.31 -22.81
N GLY A 490 -15.54 -8.39 -23.59
CA GLY A 490 -14.81 -8.46 -24.85
C GLY A 490 -13.83 -9.64 -24.91
N ALA A 491 -13.28 -9.90 -26.10
CA ALA A 491 -12.23 -10.90 -26.27
C ALA A 491 -10.92 -10.36 -25.66
N ILE A 492 -10.37 -11.11 -24.70
CA ILE A 492 -9.03 -10.84 -24.20
C ILE A 492 -8.07 -11.65 -25.07
N ASP A 493 -7.30 -10.96 -25.90
CA ASP A 493 -6.26 -11.58 -26.72
C ASP A 493 -5.00 -11.75 -25.86
N PHE A 494 -4.79 -12.97 -25.38
CA PHE A 494 -3.56 -13.35 -24.69
C PHE A 494 -2.54 -13.73 -25.77
N ASP A 495 -1.90 -12.72 -26.38
CA ASP A 495 -0.92 -12.92 -27.45
C ASP A 495 0.28 -13.70 -26.90
N GLY A 496 0.29 -15.01 -27.17
CA GLY A 496 1.27 -15.97 -26.66
C GLY A 496 0.65 -16.95 -25.67
N ALA A 497 0.84 -18.25 -25.95
CA ALA A 497 0.41 -19.41 -25.16
C ALA A 497 1.10 -19.52 -23.78
N GLY A 498 1.08 -18.45 -22.99
CA GLY A 498 1.37 -18.48 -21.56
C GLY A 498 0.08 -18.83 -20.84
N ALA A 499 0.08 -19.95 -20.10
CA ALA A 499 -1.03 -20.37 -19.27
C ALA A 499 -1.54 -19.17 -18.43
N VAL A 500 -2.84 -18.90 -18.50
CA VAL A 500 -3.50 -18.00 -17.57
C VAL A 500 -3.44 -18.67 -16.20
N ASP A 501 -2.52 -18.22 -15.34
CA ASP A 501 -2.47 -18.66 -13.94
C ASP A 501 -3.67 -18.04 -13.20
N VAL A 502 -4.77 -18.79 -13.18
CA VAL A 502 -6.00 -18.44 -12.44
C VAL A 502 -5.88 -18.72 -10.92
N GLY A 503 -4.69 -19.11 -10.44
CA GLY A 503 -4.39 -19.32 -9.02
C GLY A 503 -4.72 -20.73 -8.55
N ALA A 504 -3.87 -21.31 -7.71
CA ALA A 504 -3.88 -22.74 -7.35
C ALA A 504 -5.05 -23.21 -6.44
N ALA A 505 -6.18 -22.50 -6.37
CA ALA A 505 -7.32 -22.87 -5.55
C ALA A 505 -8.58 -23.05 -6.42
N ASN A 506 -8.81 -24.29 -6.86
CA ASN A 506 -10.04 -24.73 -7.53
C ASN A 506 -10.43 -23.93 -8.79
N ASN A 507 -9.56 -23.95 -9.80
CA ASN A 507 -9.80 -23.30 -11.10
C ASN A 507 -10.82 -24.06 -11.96
N THR A 508 -12.09 -23.65 -11.88
CA THR A 508 -13.07 -23.94 -12.91
C THR A 508 -12.89 -22.94 -14.04
N ILE A 509 -12.11 -23.28 -15.08
CA ILE A 509 -12.23 -22.60 -16.37
C ILE A 509 -13.53 -23.12 -16.99
N ALA A 510 -14.64 -22.41 -16.79
CA ALA A 510 -15.90 -22.73 -17.43
C ALA A 510 -15.79 -22.44 -18.93
N VAL A 511 -15.37 -23.44 -19.72
CA VAL A 511 -15.44 -23.36 -21.18
C VAL A 511 -16.91 -23.50 -21.57
N GLN A 512 -17.59 -22.37 -21.72
CA GLN A 512 -18.97 -22.33 -22.20
C GLN A 512 -18.99 -22.43 -23.73
N SER A 513 -18.82 -23.64 -24.27
CA SER A 513 -19.39 -24.06 -25.57
C SER A 513 -18.94 -25.47 -25.98
N TYR A 514 -19.87 -26.33 -26.40
CA TYR A 514 -19.90 -26.86 -27.77
C TYR A 514 -21.20 -27.63 -28.09
N ALA A 515 -21.57 -27.67 -29.37
CA ALA A 515 -22.78 -28.30 -29.90
C ALA A 515 -22.47 -29.41 -30.95
N ALA A 516 -21.34 -30.10 -30.79
CA ALA A 516 -21.02 -31.25 -31.65
C ALA A 516 -20.10 -32.26 -30.95
N THR A 517 -18.83 -31.92 -30.70
CA THR A 517 -17.86 -32.87 -30.15
C THR A 517 -17.15 -32.29 -28.94
N LEU A 518 -17.00 -33.08 -27.88
CA LEU A 518 -16.32 -32.70 -26.65
C LEU A 518 -14.99 -33.45 -26.53
N ALA A 519 -13.86 -32.72 -26.62
CA ALA A 519 -12.51 -33.28 -26.50
C ALA A 519 -11.82 -32.78 -25.22
N PRO A 520 -11.90 -33.53 -24.10
CA PRO A 520 -11.34 -33.07 -22.83
C PRO A 520 -9.80 -33.15 -22.81
N ALA A 521 -9.15 -32.13 -22.26
CA ALA A 521 -7.68 -32.02 -22.22
C ALA A 521 -7.17 -31.92 -20.77
N TYR A 522 -6.20 -32.76 -20.44
CA TYR A 522 -5.71 -32.97 -19.07
C TYR A 522 -4.22 -32.62 -18.87
N THR A 523 -3.63 -31.85 -19.81
CA THR A 523 -2.20 -31.48 -19.78
C THR A 523 -1.79 -30.72 -18.51
N ALA A 524 -2.70 -29.95 -17.91
CA ALA A 524 -2.44 -29.10 -16.75
C ALA A 524 -3.38 -29.38 -15.55
N THR A 525 -4.31 -30.33 -15.68
CA THR A 525 -5.33 -30.64 -14.66
C THR A 525 -5.72 -32.11 -14.72
N ASN A 526 -6.16 -32.67 -13.60
CA ASN A 526 -6.78 -33.99 -13.52
C ASN A 526 -8.32 -33.91 -13.58
N HIS A 527 -8.89 -32.70 -13.57
CA HIS A 527 -10.33 -32.47 -13.54
C HIS A 527 -10.72 -31.42 -14.59
N VAL A 528 -11.67 -31.77 -15.44
CA VAL A 528 -12.26 -30.90 -16.46
C VAL A 528 -13.76 -30.80 -16.15
N SER A 529 -14.26 -29.59 -15.89
CA SER A 529 -15.69 -29.32 -15.67
C SER A 529 -16.25 -28.49 -16.83
N VAL A 530 -17.39 -28.92 -17.38
CA VAL A 530 -18.02 -28.35 -18.57
C VAL A 530 -19.50 -28.10 -18.30
N THR A 531 -19.98 -26.88 -18.58
CA THR A 531 -21.42 -26.62 -18.64
C THR A 531 -21.93 -26.93 -20.04
N VAL A 532 -22.84 -27.89 -20.14
CA VAL A 532 -23.44 -28.38 -21.37
C VAL A 532 -24.59 -27.45 -21.76
N THR A 533 -24.40 -26.69 -22.84
CA THR A 533 -25.38 -25.72 -23.36
C THR A 533 -26.07 -26.19 -24.65
N GLY A 534 -25.91 -27.46 -25.03
CA GLY A 534 -26.43 -28.08 -26.25
C GLY A 534 -26.13 -29.59 -26.25
N ASP A 535 -26.79 -30.34 -27.14
CA ASP A 535 -26.53 -31.79 -27.28
C ASP A 535 -25.05 -32.05 -27.66
N ILE A 536 -24.45 -33.03 -26.99
CA ILE A 536 -23.12 -33.56 -27.28
C ILE A 536 -23.30 -34.75 -28.24
N ILE A 537 -22.77 -34.64 -29.46
CA ILE A 537 -22.81 -35.74 -30.43
C ILE A 537 -21.80 -36.82 -30.02
N GLU A 538 -20.60 -36.44 -29.61
CA GLU A 538 -19.56 -37.38 -29.21
C GLU A 538 -18.64 -36.80 -28.13
N VAL A 539 -18.33 -37.62 -27.11
CA VAL A 539 -17.24 -37.34 -26.15
C VAL A 539 -15.98 -38.06 -26.63
N ASP A 540 -15.02 -37.31 -27.15
CA ASP A 540 -13.77 -37.82 -27.71
C ASP A 540 -12.83 -38.38 -26.65
N ALA A 541 -11.81 -39.11 -27.11
CA ALA A 541 -10.69 -39.53 -26.28
C ALA A 541 -9.98 -38.31 -25.62
N PRO A 542 -9.68 -38.38 -24.32
CA PRO A 542 -8.98 -37.31 -23.62
C PRO A 542 -7.54 -37.15 -24.11
N THR A 543 -7.12 -35.89 -24.22
CA THR A 543 -5.77 -35.52 -24.65
C THR A 543 -4.90 -35.05 -23.48
N GLY A 544 -3.58 -35.06 -23.65
CA GLY A 544 -2.65 -34.57 -22.62
C GLY A 544 -2.57 -35.45 -21.37
N THR A 545 -2.93 -36.73 -21.47
CA THR A 545 -2.92 -37.68 -20.35
C THR A 545 -1.60 -38.45 -20.23
N ALA A 546 -1.22 -38.82 -19.01
CA ALA A 546 -0.08 -39.68 -18.71
C ALA A 546 -0.53 -41.02 -18.09
N ALA A 547 0.24 -42.08 -18.32
CA ALA A 547 -0.09 -43.39 -17.76
C ALA A 547 -0.04 -43.36 -16.22
N GLY A 548 -1.08 -43.91 -15.59
CA GLY A 548 -1.32 -43.86 -14.14
C GLY A 548 -2.08 -42.62 -13.66
N GLN A 549 -2.39 -41.66 -14.53
CA GLN A 549 -3.20 -40.48 -14.19
C GLN A 549 -4.67 -40.87 -13.97
N VAL A 550 -5.31 -40.29 -12.97
CA VAL A 550 -6.77 -40.32 -12.81
C VAL A 550 -7.32 -39.04 -13.44
N VAL A 551 -8.22 -39.18 -14.40
CA VAL A 551 -8.90 -38.06 -15.05
C VAL A 551 -10.36 -38.03 -14.65
N VAL A 552 -10.89 -36.83 -14.43
CA VAL A 552 -12.28 -36.58 -14.07
C VAL A 552 -12.88 -35.63 -15.10
N LEU A 553 -14.03 -36.01 -15.65
CA LEU A 553 -14.86 -35.19 -16.52
C LEU A 553 -16.18 -34.92 -15.79
N GLU A 554 -16.46 -33.66 -15.52
CA GLU A 554 -17.71 -33.20 -14.92
C GLU A 554 -18.53 -32.45 -15.98
N LEU A 555 -19.74 -32.91 -16.25
CA LEU A 555 -20.66 -32.33 -17.24
C LEU A 555 -21.91 -31.85 -16.51
N THR A 556 -22.12 -30.54 -16.47
CA THR A 556 -23.27 -29.92 -15.80
C THR A 556 -24.26 -29.40 -16.84
N GLN A 557 -25.53 -29.76 -16.73
CA GLN A 557 -26.59 -29.16 -17.54
C GLN A 557 -26.65 -27.65 -17.35
N ASP A 558 -26.84 -26.88 -18.41
CA ASP A 558 -27.09 -25.45 -18.30
C ASP A 558 -28.40 -25.13 -17.56
N GLY A 559 -28.72 -23.83 -17.46
CA GLY A 559 -29.95 -23.35 -16.83
C GLY A 559 -31.25 -23.76 -17.55
N THR A 560 -31.18 -24.39 -18.73
CA THR A 560 -32.34 -24.88 -19.49
C THR A 560 -32.54 -26.39 -19.34
N GLY A 561 -31.46 -27.16 -19.15
CA GLY A 561 -31.51 -28.61 -19.00
C GLY A 561 -31.97 -29.34 -20.28
N GLY A 562 -32.00 -30.67 -20.22
CA GLY A 562 -32.53 -31.50 -21.30
C GLY A 562 -31.58 -31.78 -22.47
N HIS A 563 -30.29 -31.42 -22.36
CA HIS A 563 -29.28 -31.81 -23.35
C HIS A 563 -28.89 -33.29 -23.20
N SER A 564 -28.41 -33.91 -24.28
CA SER A 564 -28.08 -35.33 -24.34
C SER A 564 -26.64 -35.60 -24.79
N ILE A 565 -26.17 -36.83 -24.58
CA ILE A 565 -24.91 -37.35 -25.14
C ILE A 565 -25.28 -38.47 -26.11
N THR A 566 -24.88 -38.36 -27.37
CA THR A 566 -25.24 -39.34 -28.41
C THR A 566 -24.23 -40.49 -28.50
N ALA A 567 -22.95 -40.22 -28.25
CA ALA A 567 -21.90 -41.22 -28.29
C ALA A 567 -20.73 -40.89 -27.34
N TRP A 568 -20.02 -41.94 -26.94
CA TRP A 568 -18.75 -41.88 -26.23
C TRP A 568 -17.70 -42.57 -27.09
N ASP A 569 -16.52 -41.95 -27.23
CA ASP A 569 -15.39 -42.58 -27.88
C ASP A 569 -14.98 -43.87 -27.15
N ALA A 570 -14.46 -44.85 -27.89
CA ALA A 570 -14.07 -46.16 -27.38
C ALA A 570 -12.96 -46.10 -26.30
N TRP A 571 -12.31 -44.94 -26.12
CA TRP A 571 -11.40 -44.70 -25.00
C TRP A 571 -12.11 -44.80 -23.64
N TRP A 572 -13.37 -44.36 -23.56
CA TRP A 572 -14.21 -44.41 -22.37
C TRP A 572 -14.81 -45.81 -22.20
N ASP A 573 -14.03 -46.71 -21.61
CA ASP A 573 -14.46 -48.09 -21.35
C ASP A 573 -15.30 -48.18 -20.07
N PHE A 574 -16.61 -48.36 -20.24
CA PHE A 574 -17.57 -48.56 -19.14
C PHE A 574 -17.74 -50.04 -18.74
N GLY A 575 -16.97 -50.95 -19.35
CA GLY A 575 -17.05 -52.38 -19.10
C GLY A 575 -18.41 -52.97 -19.51
N ASP A 576 -19.03 -53.74 -18.61
CA ASP A 576 -20.37 -54.30 -18.82
C ASP A 576 -21.52 -53.29 -18.55
N GLN A 577 -21.21 -52.03 -18.24
CA GLN A 577 -22.21 -51.00 -18.00
C GLN A 577 -22.54 -50.23 -19.28
N ASP A 578 -23.82 -49.86 -19.42
CA ASP A 578 -24.24 -48.94 -20.47
C ASP A 578 -23.56 -47.58 -20.28
N ALA A 579 -23.19 -46.94 -21.38
CA ALA A 579 -22.62 -45.60 -21.35
C ALA A 579 -23.62 -44.62 -20.69
N PRO A 580 -23.15 -43.70 -19.82
CA PRO A 580 -24.03 -42.86 -19.05
C PRO A 580 -24.65 -41.76 -19.91
N ASP A 581 -25.97 -41.62 -19.80
CA ASP A 581 -26.68 -40.42 -20.26
C ASP A 581 -26.43 -39.24 -19.31
N LEU A 582 -26.47 -38.03 -19.88
CA LEU A 582 -26.48 -36.77 -19.13
C LEU A 582 -27.80 -36.64 -18.35
N PRO A 583 -27.77 -36.23 -17.06
CA PRO A 583 -28.97 -35.94 -16.29
C PRO A 583 -29.83 -34.89 -16.98
N THR A 584 -31.15 -34.93 -16.85
CA THR A 584 -32.04 -34.03 -17.63
C THR A 584 -32.36 -32.71 -16.94
N GLY A 585 -32.15 -32.60 -15.62
CA GLY A 585 -32.49 -31.41 -14.85
C GLY A 585 -31.49 -30.27 -15.05
N ALA A 586 -31.97 -29.03 -15.07
CA ALA A 586 -31.10 -27.85 -15.14
C ALA A 586 -30.13 -27.81 -13.95
N GLY A 587 -28.83 -27.65 -14.23
CA GLY A 587 -27.78 -27.66 -13.20
C GLY A 587 -27.40 -29.05 -12.64
N GLU A 588 -28.08 -30.13 -13.04
CA GLU A 588 -27.68 -31.48 -12.66
C GLU A 588 -26.37 -31.87 -13.34
N THR A 589 -25.58 -32.72 -12.68
CA THR A 589 -24.19 -32.98 -13.09
C THR A 589 -23.89 -34.47 -13.23
N LEU A 590 -23.25 -34.84 -14.34
CA LEU A 590 -22.64 -36.14 -14.58
C LEU A 590 -21.14 -36.06 -14.33
N VAL A 591 -20.61 -36.93 -13.47
CA VAL A 591 -19.16 -37.03 -13.25
C VAL A 591 -18.68 -38.40 -13.73
N VAL A 592 -17.75 -38.40 -14.67
CA VAL A 592 -17.10 -39.59 -15.19
C VAL A 592 -15.63 -39.55 -14.83
N SER A 593 -15.11 -40.63 -14.26
CA SER A 593 -13.71 -40.72 -13.87
C SER A 593 -13.07 -41.96 -14.50
N ALA A 594 -11.84 -41.84 -14.97
CA ALA A 594 -11.12 -42.94 -15.60
C ALA A 594 -9.64 -42.94 -15.17
N ILE A 595 -9.07 -44.14 -15.06
CA ILE A 595 -7.63 -44.32 -14.83
C ILE A 595 -6.95 -44.61 -16.15
N VAL A 596 -5.93 -43.81 -16.50
CA VAL A 596 -5.20 -43.95 -17.75
C VAL A 596 -4.23 -45.12 -17.64
N SER A 597 -4.50 -46.23 -18.33
CA SER A 597 -3.67 -47.45 -18.29
C SER A 597 -2.50 -47.40 -19.28
N THR A 598 -1.43 -48.17 -19.01
CA THR A 598 -0.22 -48.27 -19.85
C THR A 598 -0.39 -49.13 -21.11
N GLY A 599 -1.51 -49.84 -21.28
CA GLY A 599 -1.64 -50.91 -22.28
C GLY A 599 -2.97 -50.89 -23.01
N GLY A 600 -3.07 -50.10 -24.09
CA GLY A 600 -4.19 -50.14 -25.03
C GLY A 600 -5.59 -49.98 -24.39
N ALA A 601 -6.65 -50.17 -25.18
CA ALA A 601 -8.03 -50.01 -24.71
C ALA A 601 -8.45 -51.06 -23.66
N SER A 602 -7.89 -52.27 -23.69
CA SER A 602 -8.40 -53.46 -22.99
C SER A 602 -8.01 -53.60 -21.50
N GLY A 603 -7.73 -52.51 -20.80
CA GLY A 603 -7.31 -52.54 -19.39
C GLY A 603 -7.69 -51.29 -18.60
N ARG A 604 -8.75 -50.61 -19.01
CA ARG A 604 -9.21 -49.34 -18.40
C ARG A 604 -10.49 -49.61 -17.64
N THR A 605 -10.70 -48.88 -16.55
CA THR A 605 -11.96 -48.94 -15.78
C THR A 605 -12.46 -47.53 -15.61
N THR A 606 -13.56 -47.21 -16.29
CA THR A 606 -14.26 -45.94 -16.10
C THR A 606 -15.30 -46.12 -15.01
N GLN A 607 -15.28 -45.24 -14.01
CA GLN A 607 -16.29 -45.19 -12.95
C GLN A 607 -17.20 -43.97 -13.17
N VAL A 608 -18.49 -44.22 -13.18
CA VAL A 608 -19.54 -43.20 -13.35
C VAL A 608 -20.11 -42.84 -11.98
N TRP A 609 -20.17 -41.54 -11.71
CA TRP A 609 -20.79 -40.97 -10.53
C TRP A 609 -21.84 -39.96 -10.99
N ARG A 610 -23.10 -40.19 -10.64
CA ARG A 610 -24.16 -39.20 -10.82
C ARG A 610 -24.30 -38.42 -9.52
N THR A 611 -24.17 -37.11 -9.59
CA THR A 611 -24.43 -36.21 -8.46
C THR A 611 -25.70 -35.45 -8.78
N SER A 612 -26.77 -35.75 -8.03
CA SER A 612 -28.04 -35.03 -8.06
C SER A 612 -27.90 -33.62 -7.51
#